data_AF-A0A0B1TB40-F1
#
_entry.id   AF-A0A0B1TB40-F1
#
_cell.length_a   1.000
_cell.length_b   1.000
_cell.length_c   1.000
_cell.angle_alpha   90.00
_cell.angle_beta   90.00
_cell.angle_gamma   90.00
#
_symmetry.space_group_name_H-M   'P 1'
#
loop_
_entity.id
_entity.type
_entity.pdbx_description
1 polymer ?
#
loop_
_entity_poly.entity_id
_entity_poly.type
_entity_poly.pdbx_seq_one_letter_code
_entity_poly.pdbx_strand_id
1 'polypeptide(L)'
;MEWQDPLSKVLRQMMAEIDYDNDGIVSLEEWRRGGLTNIPLLVLLGVDTCVNTQCTRDVSGAQQTIVFGHFRTDSKVHHRCMASLAQECDLGILSYHTLPPTHIFPAFLERSSSFKRHTNGQSLLQAVSPGTHAHPLLVLINPKSGGKQGTRILQKFAYILNPRQVYDLSKTGPEPGLHLFSTVSNCNILVCGGDGTIGWVLESMDKMEDLFIHGRPPVAVLPLGTGNDLARCLRWGGGYENESLYKILLQIEKATTIDMDRWSIKIMPKEKQKKKEKGDPQPYNIINNYFSIGVDASIAHRFHAMREKYPEKFNSRMRNKLWYFELGTSETLSSSCKNLHEQIEIHCDGETIDLGQDSSLEGIAILNIHSIYGGSNLWGRSRKGKTRFNFQLPNANDKAFLQSRVQDIGDGLVELVGLESAMQMGQIKAGVRGARRLSQCSTVVIETFKSFPMQIDGEPWMQPPCMIQITHKNQVKMLVGKKASRWRRVE
;
A
#
# COMPACT_ATOMS: atom_id res chain seq x y z
N MET A 1 -52.22 -15.26 2.09
CA MET A 1 -50.84 -15.12 2.59
C MET A 1 -49.96 -15.12 1.35
N GLU A 2 -49.75 -13.95 0.76
CA GLU A 2 -49.02 -13.84 -0.51
C GLU A 2 -47.52 -13.93 -0.25
N TRP A 3 -46.89 -14.93 -0.88
CA TRP A 3 -45.45 -15.07 -0.96
C TRP A 3 -44.90 -13.93 -1.82
N GLN A 4 -44.51 -12.82 -1.21
CA GLN A 4 -43.74 -11.79 -1.91
C GLN A 4 -42.38 -12.38 -2.31
N ASP A 5 -42.17 -12.50 -3.62
CA ASP A 5 -40.94 -12.93 -4.26
C ASP A 5 -39.72 -12.16 -3.68
N PRO A 6 -38.69 -12.86 -3.14
CA PRO A 6 -37.47 -12.23 -2.64
C PRO A 6 -36.81 -11.27 -3.64
N LEU A 7 -36.93 -11.54 -4.95
CA LEU A 7 -36.43 -10.68 -6.02
C LEU A 7 -37.14 -9.32 -6.06
N SER A 8 -38.45 -9.30 -5.79
CA SER A 8 -39.23 -8.06 -5.74
C SER A 8 -38.76 -7.14 -4.62
N LYS A 9 -38.38 -7.68 -3.45
CA LYS A 9 -37.89 -6.86 -2.33
C LYS A 9 -36.53 -6.27 -2.63
N VAL A 10 -35.64 -7.05 -3.24
CA VAL A 10 -34.30 -6.61 -3.65
C VAL A 10 -34.42 -5.52 -4.72
N LEU A 11 -35.24 -5.71 -5.75
CA LEU A 11 -35.41 -4.70 -6.81
C LEU A 11 -35.95 -3.37 -6.26
N ARG A 12 -36.97 -3.43 -5.37
CA ARG A 12 -37.54 -2.22 -4.73
C ARG A 12 -36.50 -1.46 -3.90
N GLN A 13 -35.66 -2.17 -3.17
CA GLN A 13 -34.58 -1.56 -2.40
C GLN A 13 -33.55 -0.90 -3.32
N MET A 14 -33.14 -1.58 -4.40
CA MET A 14 -32.18 -1.05 -5.36
C MET A 14 -32.73 0.15 -6.17
N MET A 15 -34.04 0.21 -6.40
CA MET A 15 -34.71 1.39 -6.97
C MET A 15 -34.74 2.57 -6.00
N ALA A 16 -35.02 2.32 -4.72
CA ALA A 16 -35.00 3.37 -3.69
C ALA A 16 -33.58 3.94 -3.44
N GLU A 17 -32.54 3.13 -3.63
CA GLU A 17 -31.14 3.58 -3.47
C GLU A 17 -30.64 4.48 -4.61
N ILE A 18 -31.31 4.48 -5.77
CA ILE A 18 -30.97 5.33 -6.92
C ILE A 18 -31.92 6.53 -7.10
N ASP A 19 -33.00 6.59 -6.33
CA ASP A 19 -33.90 7.74 -6.19
C ASP A 19 -33.27 8.72 -5.17
N TYR A 20 -32.57 9.72 -5.68
CA TYR A 20 -31.75 10.61 -4.85
C TYR A 20 -32.55 11.75 -4.22
N ASP A 21 -33.67 12.13 -4.82
CA ASP A 21 -34.58 13.15 -4.28
C ASP A 21 -35.74 12.56 -3.46
N ASN A 22 -35.86 11.22 -3.41
CA ASN A 22 -36.86 10.45 -2.66
C ASN A 22 -38.30 10.79 -3.07
N ASP A 23 -38.52 11.16 -4.32
CA ASP A 23 -39.86 11.46 -4.84
C ASP A 23 -40.67 10.19 -5.18
N GLY A 24 -40.04 9.02 -5.09
CA GLY A 24 -40.61 7.70 -5.37
C GLY A 24 -40.50 7.27 -6.83
N ILE A 25 -39.81 8.04 -7.68
CA ILE A 25 -39.64 7.80 -9.11
C ILE A 25 -38.16 8.01 -9.50
N VAL A 26 -37.58 7.06 -10.23
CA VAL A 26 -36.21 7.23 -10.73
C VAL A 26 -36.22 8.04 -12.03
N SER A 27 -35.70 9.26 -11.99
CA SER A 27 -35.57 10.10 -13.19
C SER A 27 -34.45 9.60 -14.13
N LEU A 28 -34.45 10.07 -15.38
CA LEU A 28 -33.42 9.70 -16.37
C LEU A 28 -32.00 10.07 -15.91
N GLU A 29 -31.85 11.20 -15.22
CA GLU A 29 -30.55 11.66 -14.73
C GLU A 29 -30.03 10.78 -13.59
N GLU A 30 -30.91 10.38 -12.69
CA GLU A 30 -30.61 9.45 -11.59
C GLU A 30 -30.34 8.04 -12.09
N TRP A 31 -31.07 7.58 -13.11
CA TRP A 31 -30.81 6.34 -13.81
C TRP A 31 -29.42 6.33 -14.47
N ARG A 32 -29.00 7.43 -15.10
CA ARG A 32 -27.67 7.56 -15.70
C ARG A 32 -26.57 7.60 -14.64
N ARG A 33 -26.86 8.18 -13.48
CA ARG A 33 -25.91 8.35 -12.38
C ARG A 33 -25.73 7.09 -11.53
N GLY A 34 -26.81 6.38 -11.22
CA GLY A 34 -26.81 5.21 -10.33
C GLY A 34 -27.22 3.90 -11.01
N GLY A 35 -28.21 3.93 -11.92
CA GLY A 35 -28.75 2.73 -12.58
C GLY A 35 -27.78 2.09 -13.57
N LEU A 36 -27.21 2.87 -14.50
CA LEU A 36 -26.27 2.40 -15.54
C LEU A 36 -24.92 1.90 -14.99
N THR A 37 -24.62 2.16 -13.73
CA THR A 37 -23.36 1.71 -13.08
C THR A 37 -23.60 0.60 -12.05
N ASN A 38 -24.86 0.24 -11.78
CA ASN A 38 -25.26 -0.78 -10.82
C ASN A 38 -25.49 -2.12 -11.54
N ILE A 39 -24.41 -2.88 -11.72
CA ILE A 39 -24.42 -4.15 -12.49
C ILE A 39 -25.47 -5.15 -11.99
N PRO A 40 -25.64 -5.42 -10.68
CA PRO A 40 -26.70 -6.31 -10.22
C PRO A 40 -28.11 -5.82 -10.62
N LEU A 41 -28.32 -4.51 -10.63
CA LEU A 41 -29.59 -3.93 -11.05
C LEU A 41 -29.82 -4.05 -12.56
N LEU A 42 -28.77 -3.85 -13.36
CA LEU A 42 -28.81 -4.06 -14.81
C LEU A 42 -29.05 -5.52 -15.19
N VAL A 43 -28.48 -6.45 -14.42
CA VAL A 43 -28.71 -7.90 -14.56
C VAL A 43 -30.14 -8.26 -14.17
N LEU A 44 -30.68 -7.69 -13.09
CA LEU A 44 -32.07 -7.89 -12.65
C LEU A 44 -33.09 -7.31 -13.62
N LEU A 45 -32.77 -6.18 -14.26
CA LEU A 45 -33.62 -5.51 -15.25
C LEU A 45 -33.37 -5.99 -16.70
N GLY A 46 -32.38 -6.84 -16.93
CA GLY A 46 -32.04 -7.39 -18.23
C GLY A 46 -31.54 -6.36 -19.26
N VAL A 47 -30.88 -5.29 -18.81
CA VAL A 47 -30.37 -4.17 -19.64
C VAL A 47 -28.91 -4.42 -20.06
N ASP A 48 -28.65 -4.46 -21.36
CA ASP A 48 -27.33 -4.72 -21.94
C ASP A 48 -26.34 -3.56 -21.73
N THR A 49 -25.07 -3.87 -21.49
CA THR A 49 -23.97 -2.88 -21.42
C THR A 49 -22.80 -3.30 -22.31
N CYS A 50 -22.77 -2.84 -23.56
CA CYS A 50 -21.55 -2.86 -24.40
C CYS A 50 -21.59 -1.82 -25.52
N VAL A 51 -20.40 -1.27 -25.83
CA VAL A 51 -20.12 -0.24 -26.85
C VAL A 51 -19.68 -0.91 -28.17
N ASN A 52 -20.14 -0.33 -29.28
CA ASN A 52 -20.04 -0.74 -30.69
C ASN A 52 -18.66 -1.18 -31.24
N THR A 53 -18.69 -2.20 -32.10
CA THR A 53 -17.88 -2.26 -33.33
C THR A 53 -18.82 -2.47 -34.52
N GLN A 54 -18.92 -1.48 -35.41
CA GLN A 54 -19.81 -1.49 -36.58
C GLN A 54 -19.32 -2.49 -37.64
N CYS A 55 -20.23 -3.34 -38.12
CA CYS A 55 -20.09 -4.03 -39.41
C CYS A 55 -21.12 -3.43 -40.38
N THR A 56 -20.65 -2.91 -41.51
CA THR A 56 -21.46 -2.25 -42.53
C THR A 56 -21.98 -3.26 -43.55
N ARG A 57 -23.22 -3.76 -43.39
CA ARG A 57 -24.08 -4.27 -44.48
C ARG A 57 -25.47 -4.61 -43.94
N ASP A 58 -26.49 -4.14 -44.65
CA ASP A 58 -27.90 -4.29 -44.31
C ASP A 58 -28.44 -5.72 -44.49
N VAL A 59 -29.56 -5.95 -43.79
CA VAL A 59 -30.67 -6.90 -44.03
C VAL A 59 -30.83 -8.09 -43.06
N SER A 60 -31.96 -8.01 -42.33
CA SER A 60 -32.81 -9.02 -41.64
C SER A 60 -32.12 -10.11 -40.78
N GLY A 61 -32.12 -9.91 -39.45
CA GLY A 61 -31.72 -10.91 -38.47
C GLY A 61 -32.88 -11.83 -38.04
N ALA A 62 -32.60 -13.13 -37.98
CA ALA A 62 -33.42 -14.12 -37.27
C ALA A 62 -32.91 -14.27 -35.83
N GLN A 63 -33.82 -14.25 -34.86
CA GLN A 63 -33.54 -14.56 -33.45
C GLN A 63 -33.61 -16.07 -33.23
N GLN A 64 -32.56 -16.66 -32.67
CA GLN A 64 -32.66 -17.98 -32.07
C GLN A 64 -31.89 -18.05 -30.75
N THR A 65 -32.60 -18.55 -29.73
CA THR A 65 -32.22 -18.62 -28.33
C THR A 65 -31.25 -19.78 -28.09
N ILE A 66 -30.05 -19.49 -27.59
CA ILE A 66 -29.15 -20.49 -26.99
C ILE A 66 -29.12 -20.20 -25.49
N VAL A 67 -29.48 -21.21 -24.70
CA VAL A 67 -29.58 -21.12 -23.24
C VAL A 67 -28.19 -21.25 -22.64
N PHE A 68 -27.64 -20.13 -22.17
CA PHE A 68 -26.54 -20.10 -21.21
C PHE A 68 -27.10 -19.70 -19.84
N GLY A 69 -26.62 -20.33 -18.77
CA GLY A 69 -26.98 -19.97 -17.40
C GLY A 69 -26.64 -18.50 -17.09
N HIS A 70 -27.64 -17.63 -17.29
CA HIS A 70 -27.79 -16.25 -16.82
C HIS A 70 -26.58 -15.28 -16.96
N PHE A 71 -26.02 -15.15 -18.17
CA PHE A 71 -25.31 -13.94 -18.59
C PHE A 71 -25.69 -13.60 -20.05
N ARG A 72 -26.36 -12.46 -20.26
CA ARG A 72 -26.70 -11.90 -21.58
C ARG A 72 -25.51 -11.10 -22.10
N THR A 73 -25.05 -11.42 -23.30
CA THR A 73 -24.28 -10.51 -24.15
C THR A 73 -24.82 -10.62 -25.57
N ASP A 74 -25.88 -9.88 -25.89
CA ASP A 74 -26.35 -9.74 -27.27
C ASP A 74 -25.44 -8.76 -28.03
N SER A 75 -24.33 -9.28 -28.53
CA SER A 75 -23.67 -8.66 -29.68
C SER A 75 -24.41 -9.11 -30.94
N LYS A 76 -24.86 -8.17 -31.78
CA LYS A 76 -25.50 -8.49 -33.07
C LYS A 76 -24.46 -9.07 -34.03
N VAL A 77 -24.31 -10.38 -34.03
CA VAL A 77 -23.46 -11.12 -34.97
C VAL A 77 -24.32 -11.66 -36.11
N HIS A 78 -23.84 -11.56 -37.35
CA HIS A 78 -24.47 -12.26 -38.48
C HIS A 78 -24.53 -13.77 -38.20
N HIS A 79 -25.66 -14.42 -38.45
CA HIS A 79 -25.84 -15.88 -38.29
C HIS A 79 -24.72 -16.71 -38.95
N ARG A 80 -24.11 -16.20 -40.02
CA ARG A 80 -23.02 -16.84 -40.77
C ARG A 80 -21.64 -16.69 -40.11
N CYS A 81 -21.46 -15.67 -39.29
CA CYS A 81 -20.25 -15.40 -38.51
C CYS A 81 -20.29 -16.06 -37.12
N MET A 82 -21.42 -16.68 -36.75
CA MET A 82 -21.65 -17.32 -35.46
C MET A 82 -20.74 -18.54 -35.24
N ALA A 83 -20.49 -19.34 -36.29
CA ALA A 83 -19.55 -20.47 -36.24
C ALA A 83 -18.08 -20.03 -36.09
N SER A 84 -17.79 -18.73 -36.24
CA SER A 84 -16.47 -18.13 -36.14
C SER A 84 -16.23 -17.41 -34.80
N LEU A 85 -17.26 -17.22 -33.97
CA LEU A 85 -17.07 -16.70 -32.61
C LEU A 85 -16.50 -17.79 -31.71
N ALA A 86 -15.47 -17.44 -30.95
CA ALA A 86 -15.02 -18.27 -29.84
C ALA A 86 -16.20 -18.53 -28.90
N GLN A 87 -16.48 -19.81 -28.64
CA GLN A 87 -17.61 -20.24 -27.79
C GLN A 87 -17.41 -19.89 -26.30
N GLU A 88 -16.22 -19.39 -25.92
CA GLU A 88 -15.89 -18.97 -24.57
C GLU A 88 -15.26 -17.57 -24.62
N CYS A 89 -15.73 -16.67 -23.75
CA CYS A 89 -15.09 -15.38 -23.56
C CYS A 89 -13.71 -15.59 -22.93
N ASP A 90 -12.66 -15.29 -23.68
CA ASP A 90 -11.27 -15.42 -23.23
C ASP A 90 -10.85 -14.31 -22.24
N LEU A 91 -11.77 -13.39 -21.88
CA LEU A 91 -11.56 -12.20 -21.06
C LEU A 91 -10.50 -11.24 -21.63
N GLY A 92 -10.09 -11.46 -22.89
CA GLY A 92 -9.11 -10.70 -23.63
C GLY A 92 -7.75 -10.59 -22.97
N ILE A 93 -7.04 -9.50 -23.30
CA ILE A 93 -5.67 -9.21 -22.84
C ILE A 93 -5.54 -9.04 -21.32
N LEU A 94 -6.65 -8.91 -20.59
CA LEU A 94 -6.68 -8.72 -19.13
C LEU A 94 -7.15 -9.96 -18.36
N SER A 95 -7.29 -11.10 -19.05
CA SER A 95 -7.70 -12.37 -18.45
C SER A 95 -6.89 -12.75 -17.22
N TYR A 96 -5.57 -12.46 -17.22
CA TYR A 96 -4.70 -12.68 -16.07
C TYR A 96 -5.15 -11.93 -14.81
N HIS A 97 -5.69 -10.71 -14.93
CA HIS A 97 -6.07 -9.88 -13.78
C HIS A 97 -7.56 -9.88 -13.47
N THR A 98 -8.40 -10.37 -14.38
CA THR A 98 -9.85 -10.20 -14.29
C THR A 98 -10.47 -11.28 -13.43
N LEU A 99 -11.28 -10.88 -12.44
CA LEU A 99 -12.22 -11.75 -11.76
C LEU A 99 -13.52 -11.76 -12.58
N PRO A 100 -13.88 -12.86 -13.26
CA PRO A 100 -15.07 -12.90 -14.08
C PRO A 100 -16.33 -12.71 -13.22
N PRO A 101 -17.36 -12.00 -13.71
CA PRO A 101 -18.62 -11.87 -12.98
C PRO A 101 -19.27 -13.20 -12.60
N THR A 102 -19.08 -14.25 -13.42
CA THR A 102 -19.55 -15.63 -13.15
C THR A 102 -18.91 -16.28 -11.93
N HIS A 103 -17.81 -15.72 -11.43
CA HIS A 103 -17.08 -16.21 -10.26
C HIS A 103 -17.41 -15.42 -8.99
N ILE A 104 -18.44 -14.57 -9.04
CA ILE A 104 -18.96 -13.81 -7.91
C ILE A 104 -20.42 -14.19 -7.72
N PHE A 105 -20.77 -14.67 -6.53
CA PHE A 105 -22.13 -15.09 -6.22
C PHE A 105 -22.56 -14.65 -4.82
N PRO A 106 -23.88 -14.55 -4.57
CA PRO A 106 -24.40 -14.28 -3.24
C PRO A 106 -23.96 -15.35 -2.23
N ALA A 107 -23.41 -14.93 -1.09
CA ALA A 107 -22.85 -15.84 -0.09
C ALA A 107 -23.86 -16.86 0.47
N PHE A 108 -25.17 -16.55 0.40
CA PHE A 108 -26.24 -17.45 0.88
C PHE A 108 -26.59 -18.60 -0.07
N LEU A 109 -26.09 -18.60 -1.31
CA LEU A 109 -26.36 -19.66 -2.29
C LEU A 109 -25.43 -20.88 -2.13
N GLU A 110 -24.33 -20.77 -1.39
CA GLU A 110 -23.38 -21.86 -1.23
C GLU A 110 -23.81 -22.84 -0.13
N ARG A 111 -24.28 -24.04 -0.52
CA ARG A 111 -24.71 -25.12 0.40
C ARG A 111 -23.56 -26.00 0.91
N SER A 112 -22.31 -25.76 0.49
CA SER A 112 -21.18 -26.62 0.84
C SER A 112 -20.76 -26.42 2.31
N SER A 113 -20.54 -27.52 3.05
CA SER A 113 -20.24 -27.50 4.48
C SER A 113 -18.82 -27.01 4.83
N SER A 114 -17.95 -26.80 3.84
CA SER A 114 -16.55 -26.43 4.05
C SER A 114 -16.32 -24.93 4.27
N PHE A 115 -17.23 -24.06 3.80
CA PHE A 115 -17.11 -22.59 3.93
C PHE A 115 -18.00 -21.98 5.03
N LYS A 116 -18.86 -22.78 5.69
CA LYS A 116 -19.82 -22.33 6.71
C LYS A 116 -19.22 -21.68 7.97
N ARG A 117 -17.90 -21.70 8.16
CA ARG A 117 -17.25 -21.07 9.31
C ARG A 117 -16.93 -19.57 9.13
N HIS A 118 -17.00 -19.03 7.91
CA HIS A 118 -16.38 -17.72 7.61
C HIS A 118 -17.32 -16.54 7.39
N THR A 119 -18.64 -16.74 7.39
CA THR A 119 -19.57 -15.62 7.32
C THR A 119 -20.04 -15.25 8.72
N ASN A 120 -19.45 -14.24 9.33
CA ASN A 120 -20.07 -13.50 10.45
C ASN A 120 -21.28 -12.66 9.96
N GLY A 121 -22.08 -13.16 9.01
CA GLY A 121 -23.27 -12.51 8.47
C GLY A 121 -23.05 -11.16 7.77
N GLN A 122 -21.81 -10.73 7.51
CA GLN A 122 -21.52 -9.36 7.06
C GLN A 122 -21.33 -9.19 5.53
N SER A 123 -20.91 -10.22 4.79
CA SER A 123 -20.71 -10.09 3.34
C SER A 123 -21.84 -10.73 2.54
N LEU A 124 -22.48 -9.94 1.68
CA LEU A 124 -23.53 -10.39 0.77
C LEU A 124 -22.98 -11.18 -0.42
N LEU A 125 -21.69 -11.03 -0.73
CA LEU A 125 -21.03 -11.62 -1.90
C LEU A 125 -19.81 -12.47 -1.50
N GLN A 126 -19.55 -13.49 -2.28
CA GLN A 126 -18.37 -14.36 -2.21
C GLN A 126 -17.79 -14.51 -3.62
N ALA A 127 -16.46 -14.65 -3.69
CA ALA A 127 -15.76 -14.89 -4.94
C ALA A 127 -14.97 -16.20 -4.91
N VAL A 128 -14.87 -16.84 -6.07
CA VAL A 128 -14.07 -18.06 -6.26
C VAL A 128 -13.02 -17.84 -7.35
N SER A 129 -11.99 -18.67 -7.33
CA SER A 129 -10.85 -18.53 -8.24
C SER A 129 -11.22 -18.92 -9.66
N PRO A 130 -10.90 -18.12 -10.69
CA PRO A 130 -11.24 -18.42 -12.09
C PRO A 130 -10.38 -19.50 -12.77
N GLY A 131 -9.40 -20.05 -12.06
CA GLY A 131 -8.51 -21.09 -12.55
C GLY A 131 -7.08 -20.88 -12.08
N THR A 132 -6.19 -21.79 -12.46
CA THR A 132 -4.78 -21.77 -12.03
C THR A 132 -3.90 -20.82 -12.83
N HIS A 133 -4.34 -20.39 -14.02
CA HIS A 133 -3.59 -19.51 -14.92
C HIS A 133 -3.92 -18.01 -14.74
N ALA A 134 -4.94 -17.71 -13.94
CA ALA A 134 -5.37 -16.35 -13.65
C ALA A 134 -4.93 -15.93 -12.25
N HIS A 135 -4.58 -14.66 -12.11
CA HIS A 135 -4.27 -14.01 -10.85
C HIS A 135 -5.12 -12.76 -10.66
N PRO A 136 -6.40 -12.92 -10.25
CA PRO A 136 -7.31 -11.80 -10.07
C PRO A 136 -6.70 -10.69 -9.21
N LEU A 137 -6.85 -9.45 -9.66
CA LEU A 137 -6.27 -8.29 -8.99
C LEU A 137 -7.33 -7.55 -8.17
N LEU A 138 -7.16 -7.44 -6.86
CA LEU A 138 -7.93 -6.51 -6.03
C LEU A 138 -7.24 -5.14 -6.06
N VAL A 139 -7.95 -4.10 -6.47
CA VAL A 139 -7.43 -2.73 -6.55
C VAL A 139 -8.03 -1.87 -5.45
N LEU A 140 -7.20 -1.45 -4.50
CA LEU A 140 -7.56 -0.61 -3.36
C LEU A 140 -7.00 0.79 -3.57
N ILE A 141 -7.86 1.80 -3.69
CA ILE A 141 -7.45 3.15 -4.11
C ILE A 141 -7.84 4.17 -3.04
N ASN A 142 -6.89 5.01 -2.64
CA ASN A 142 -7.18 6.21 -1.86
C ASN A 142 -7.32 7.42 -2.80
N PRO A 143 -8.54 7.91 -3.09
CA PRO A 143 -8.76 8.97 -4.07
C PRO A 143 -8.15 10.32 -3.66
N LYS A 144 -7.96 10.54 -2.35
CA LYS A 144 -7.36 11.77 -1.80
C LYS A 144 -5.85 11.86 -2.08
N SER A 145 -5.21 10.75 -2.44
CA SER A 145 -3.78 10.73 -2.77
C SER A 145 -3.46 11.31 -4.15
N GLY A 146 -2.23 11.81 -4.31
CA GLY A 146 -1.70 12.23 -5.61
C GLY A 146 -2.25 13.53 -6.18
N GLY A 147 -2.82 14.42 -5.36
CA GLY A 147 -3.34 15.71 -5.83
C GLY A 147 -4.52 15.54 -6.79
N LYS A 148 -5.53 14.76 -6.39
CA LYS A 148 -6.73 14.37 -7.17
C LYS A 148 -6.49 13.34 -8.30
N GLN A 149 -5.27 12.83 -8.47
CA GLN A 149 -5.02 11.72 -9.40
C GLN A 149 -5.72 10.42 -8.99
N GLY A 150 -5.89 10.17 -7.69
CA GLY A 150 -6.54 8.96 -7.18
C GLY A 150 -7.97 8.78 -7.72
N THR A 151 -8.78 9.85 -7.77
CA THR A 151 -10.14 9.80 -8.33
C THR A 151 -10.14 9.39 -9.82
N ARG A 152 -9.22 9.93 -10.62
CA ARG A 152 -9.09 9.57 -12.04
C ARG A 152 -8.66 8.12 -12.22
N ILE A 153 -7.75 7.64 -11.37
CA ILE A 153 -7.26 6.26 -11.41
C ILE A 153 -8.37 5.29 -11.00
N LEU A 154 -9.16 5.62 -9.98
CA LEU A 154 -10.35 4.88 -9.56
C LEU A 154 -11.31 4.66 -10.72
N GLN A 155 -11.71 5.74 -11.40
CA GLN A 155 -12.62 5.68 -12.55
C GLN A 155 -12.05 4.82 -13.69
N LYS A 156 -10.76 4.96 -13.99
CA LYS A 156 -10.12 4.19 -15.07
C LYS A 156 -10.02 2.70 -14.73
N PHE A 157 -9.63 2.32 -13.51
CA PHE A 157 -9.58 0.91 -13.14
C PHE A 157 -10.98 0.29 -13.12
N ALA A 158 -12.00 1.01 -12.64
CA ALA A 158 -13.38 0.55 -12.67
C ALA A 158 -13.94 0.36 -14.09
N TYR A 159 -13.34 1.03 -15.08
CA TYR A 159 -13.68 0.83 -16.50
C TYR A 159 -12.91 -0.34 -17.15
N ILE A 160 -11.69 -0.61 -16.69
CA ILE A 160 -10.77 -1.56 -17.31
C ILE A 160 -10.91 -2.97 -16.70
N LEU A 161 -11.24 -3.07 -15.42
CA LEU A 161 -11.44 -4.32 -14.68
C LEU A 161 -12.90 -4.47 -14.27
N ASN A 162 -13.28 -5.65 -13.77
CA ASN A 162 -14.58 -5.83 -13.13
C ASN A 162 -14.72 -4.81 -11.96
N PRO A 163 -15.78 -3.98 -11.91
CA PRO A 163 -15.94 -2.98 -10.84
C PRO A 163 -15.93 -3.56 -9.42
N ARG A 164 -16.28 -4.85 -9.25
CA ARG A 164 -16.16 -5.56 -7.96
C ARG A 164 -14.72 -5.83 -7.52
N GLN A 165 -13.74 -5.54 -8.37
CA GLN A 165 -12.32 -5.60 -8.03
C GLN A 165 -11.77 -4.25 -7.57
N VAL A 166 -12.53 -3.17 -7.66
CA VAL A 166 -12.01 -1.80 -7.50
C VAL A 166 -12.72 -1.08 -6.36
N TYR A 167 -11.97 -0.76 -5.30
CA TYR A 167 -12.52 -0.19 -4.07
C TYR A 167 -11.96 1.18 -3.76
N ASP A 168 -12.86 2.08 -3.36
CA ASP A 168 -12.57 3.40 -2.83
C ASP A 168 -12.36 3.31 -1.32
N LEU A 169 -11.10 3.38 -0.89
CA LEU A 169 -10.72 3.31 0.51
C LEU A 169 -11.33 4.45 1.34
N SER A 170 -11.61 5.61 0.74
CA SER A 170 -12.15 6.76 1.47
C SER A 170 -13.62 6.61 1.86
N LYS A 171 -14.34 5.65 1.25
CA LYS A 171 -15.77 5.40 1.50
C LYS A 171 -15.98 4.19 2.39
N THR A 172 -15.38 3.07 2.04
CA THR A 172 -15.71 1.77 2.64
C THR A 172 -14.55 1.11 3.39
N GLY A 173 -13.37 1.73 3.38
CA GLY A 173 -12.14 1.08 3.85
C GLY A 173 -11.72 -0.10 2.96
N PRO A 174 -10.61 -0.77 3.33
CA PRO A 174 -10.11 -1.95 2.60
C PRO A 174 -10.90 -3.24 2.89
N GLU A 175 -11.60 -3.31 4.03
CA GLU A 175 -12.21 -4.54 4.54
C GLU A 175 -13.17 -5.22 3.57
N PRO A 176 -14.09 -4.52 2.88
CA PRO A 176 -15.03 -5.19 1.98
C PRO A 176 -14.36 -5.85 0.77
N GLY A 177 -13.30 -5.25 0.24
CA GLY A 177 -12.52 -5.83 -0.85
C GLY A 177 -11.67 -7.01 -0.40
N LEU A 178 -11.02 -6.87 0.76
CA LEU A 178 -10.22 -7.93 1.36
C LEU A 178 -11.09 -9.15 1.73
N HIS A 179 -12.30 -8.93 2.24
CA HIS A 179 -13.25 -10.01 2.50
C HIS A 179 -13.71 -10.69 1.20
N LEU A 180 -14.00 -9.96 0.12
CA LEU A 180 -14.39 -10.58 -1.15
C LEU A 180 -13.27 -11.49 -1.70
N PHE A 181 -12.01 -11.06 -1.54
CA PHE A 181 -10.84 -11.77 -2.05
C PHE A 181 -10.25 -12.80 -1.09
N SER A 182 -10.77 -12.93 0.14
CA SER A 182 -10.22 -13.84 1.15
C SER A 182 -10.33 -15.32 0.76
N THR A 183 -11.31 -15.65 -0.08
CA THR A 183 -11.58 -16.99 -0.63
C THR A 183 -11.00 -17.22 -2.02
N VAL A 184 -10.35 -16.19 -2.62
CA VAL A 184 -9.78 -16.28 -3.97
C VAL A 184 -8.32 -16.69 -3.87
N SER A 185 -7.98 -17.85 -4.40
CA SER A 185 -6.60 -18.33 -4.54
C SER A 185 -5.87 -17.59 -5.66
N ASN A 186 -4.53 -17.59 -5.62
CA ASN A 186 -3.65 -16.99 -6.63
C ASN A 186 -3.94 -15.51 -6.95
N CYS A 187 -4.59 -14.75 -6.06
CA CYS A 187 -4.86 -13.34 -6.31
C CYS A 187 -3.69 -12.42 -5.94
N ASN A 188 -3.72 -11.19 -6.44
CA ASN A 188 -2.80 -10.11 -6.08
C ASN A 188 -3.59 -8.91 -5.56
N ILE A 189 -2.96 -8.06 -4.75
CA ILE A 189 -3.55 -6.78 -4.31
C ILE A 189 -2.71 -5.63 -4.89
N LEU A 190 -3.36 -4.62 -5.44
CA LEU A 190 -2.74 -3.35 -5.84
C LEU A 190 -3.25 -2.22 -4.94
N VAL A 191 -2.36 -1.60 -4.18
CA VAL A 191 -2.67 -0.43 -3.35
C VAL A 191 -2.23 0.85 -4.06
N CYS A 192 -3.17 1.73 -4.36
CA CYS A 192 -2.91 3.03 -4.97
C CYS A 192 -2.97 4.13 -3.90
N GLY A 193 -1.80 4.60 -3.43
CA GLY A 193 -1.70 5.53 -2.32
C GLY A 193 -0.27 5.97 -2.00
N GLY A 194 -0.08 6.62 -0.85
CA GLY A 194 1.23 6.84 -0.25
C GLY A 194 1.58 5.76 0.79
N ASP A 195 2.75 5.90 1.44
CA ASP A 195 3.24 4.92 2.42
C ASP A 195 2.22 4.61 3.54
N GLY A 196 1.58 5.64 4.12
CA GLY A 196 0.54 5.43 5.14
C GLY A 196 -0.73 4.71 4.64
N THR A 197 -1.08 4.85 3.34
CA THR A 197 -2.20 4.07 2.76
C THR A 197 -1.84 2.59 2.65
N ILE A 198 -0.58 2.29 2.32
CA ILE A 198 -0.09 0.92 2.25
C ILE A 198 -0.06 0.31 3.66
N GLY A 199 0.47 1.04 4.64
CA GLY A 199 0.45 0.63 6.04
C GLY A 199 -0.95 0.30 6.56
N TRP A 200 -1.94 1.15 6.26
CA TRP A 200 -3.34 0.90 6.62
C TRP A 200 -3.89 -0.41 6.00
N VAL A 201 -3.67 -0.64 4.70
CA VAL A 201 -4.11 -1.89 4.06
C VAL A 201 -3.43 -3.11 4.68
N LEU A 202 -2.12 -3.04 4.93
CA LEU A 202 -1.36 -4.12 5.56
C LEU A 202 -1.87 -4.43 6.98
N GLU A 203 -2.27 -3.41 7.74
CA GLU A 203 -2.87 -3.58 9.05
C GLU A 203 -4.28 -4.20 8.97
N SER A 204 -5.10 -3.81 7.98
CA SER A 204 -6.40 -4.47 7.75
C SER A 204 -6.23 -5.92 7.33
N MET A 205 -5.21 -6.25 6.51
CA MET A 205 -4.83 -7.63 6.20
C MET A 205 -4.34 -8.40 7.45
N ASP A 206 -3.80 -7.70 8.46
CA ASP A 206 -3.45 -8.34 9.73
C ASP A 206 -4.70 -8.76 10.51
N LYS A 207 -5.68 -7.86 10.60
CA LYS A 207 -6.95 -8.10 11.29
C LYS A 207 -7.79 -9.22 10.68
N MET A 208 -7.56 -9.53 9.41
CA MET A 208 -8.30 -10.55 8.64
C MET A 208 -7.45 -11.78 8.29
N GLU A 209 -6.33 -12.01 8.98
CA GLU A 209 -5.43 -13.15 8.71
C GLU A 209 -6.17 -14.48 8.61
N ASP A 210 -7.05 -14.75 9.58
CA ASP A 210 -7.81 -15.99 9.69
C ASP A 210 -8.83 -16.20 8.56
N LEU A 211 -9.14 -15.14 7.78
CA LEU A 211 -10.06 -15.24 6.65
C LEU A 211 -9.36 -15.67 5.35
N PHE A 212 -8.04 -15.45 5.23
CA PHE A 212 -7.30 -15.79 4.02
C PHE A 212 -6.96 -17.28 3.97
N ILE A 213 -7.92 -18.10 3.49
CA ILE A 213 -7.80 -19.57 3.45
C ILE A 213 -6.63 -20.08 2.60
N HIS A 214 -6.15 -19.26 1.66
CA HIS A 214 -5.03 -19.57 0.78
C HIS A 214 -3.74 -18.79 1.14
N GLY A 215 -3.71 -18.20 2.33
CA GLY A 215 -2.64 -17.30 2.77
C GLY A 215 -2.81 -15.87 2.24
N ARG A 216 -2.10 -14.92 2.86
CA ARG A 216 -2.17 -13.50 2.49
C ARG A 216 -1.69 -13.28 1.04
N PRO A 217 -2.49 -12.64 0.17
CA PRO A 217 -2.08 -12.29 -1.18
C PRO A 217 -0.90 -11.30 -1.19
N PRO A 218 0.00 -11.36 -2.17
CA PRO A 218 1.10 -10.41 -2.29
C PRO A 218 0.59 -9.01 -2.73
N VAL A 219 1.25 -7.96 -2.24
CA VAL A 219 0.83 -6.57 -2.45
C VAL A 219 1.76 -5.80 -3.39
N ALA A 220 1.22 -5.26 -4.48
CA ALA A 220 1.84 -4.26 -5.34
C ALA A 220 1.44 -2.84 -4.93
N VAL A 221 2.25 -1.85 -5.32
CA VAL A 221 2.05 -0.45 -4.96
C VAL A 221 2.00 0.43 -6.21
N LEU A 222 0.98 1.27 -6.32
CA LEU A 222 0.97 2.41 -7.24
C LEU A 222 1.23 3.71 -6.45
N PRO A 223 2.41 4.34 -6.59
CA PRO A 223 2.83 5.43 -5.72
C PRO A 223 2.13 6.75 -6.02
N LEU A 224 1.13 7.10 -5.22
CA LEU A 224 0.38 8.36 -5.32
C LEU A 224 0.80 9.40 -4.26
N GLY A 225 1.57 9.02 -3.26
CA GLY A 225 2.07 9.95 -2.22
C GLY A 225 3.19 10.88 -2.68
N THR A 226 3.78 11.62 -1.74
CA THR A 226 4.96 12.49 -1.97
C THR A 226 6.26 11.75 -1.67
N GLY A 227 6.31 11.06 -0.52
CA GLY A 227 7.40 10.21 -0.03
C GLY A 227 7.59 9.02 -0.94
N ASN A 228 6.71 8.01 -0.86
CA ASN A 228 6.68 6.74 -1.60
C ASN A 228 7.98 5.94 -1.48
N ASP A 229 8.53 5.88 -0.27
CA ASP A 229 9.80 5.22 -0.03
C ASP A 229 9.68 3.70 -0.16
N LEU A 230 8.56 3.11 0.29
CA LEU A 230 8.29 1.68 0.09
C LEU A 230 8.19 1.33 -1.39
N ALA A 231 7.48 2.15 -2.16
CA ALA A 231 7.36 1.97 -3.61
C ALA A 231 8.71 2.07 -4.33
N ARG A 232 9.61 2.95 -3.90
CA ARG A 232 10.99 3.02 -4.44
C ARG A 232 11.80 1.80 -4.11
N CYS A 233 11.71 1.31 -2.87
CA CYS A 233 12.37 0.09 -2.43
C CYS A 233 11.94 -1.10 -3.30
N LEU A 234 10.61 -1.23 -3.51
CA LEU A 234 9.98 -2.25 -4.34
C LEU A 234 10.03 -1.97 -5.85
N ARG A 235 10.74 -0.93 -6.30
CA ARG A 235 10.96 -0.58 -7.72
C ARG A 235 9.70 -0.21 -8.52
N TRP A 236 8.64 0.22 -7.84
CA TRP A 236 7.45 0.83 -8.46
C TRP A 236 7.62 2.33 -8.76
N GLY A 237 8.73 2.91 -8.32
CA GLY A 237 9.13 4.27 -8.68
C GLY A 237 8.75 5.32 -7.63
N GLY A 238 9.07 6.58 -7.97
CA GLY A 238 8.96 7.69 -7.01
C GLY A 238 7.56 8.30 -6.90
N GLY A 239 6.70 7.99 -7.86
CA GLY A 239 5.40 8.59 -8.02
C GLY A 239 4.82 8.27 -9.40
N TYR A 240 3.50 8.11 -9.48
CA TYR A 240 2.80 7.93 -10.73
C TYR A 240 2.86 9.20 -11.60
N GLU A 241 3.06 9.03 -12.90
CA GLU A 241 3.24 10.11 -13.90
C GLU A 241 2.30 9.94 -15.09
N ASN A 242 1.03 9.57 -14.85
CA ASN A 242 0.01 9.38 -15.88
C ASN A 242 0.35 8.32 -16.95
N GLU A 243 1.23 7.37 -16.65
CA GLU A 243 1.48 6.24 -17.56
C GLU A 243 0.24 5.36 -17.71
N SER A 244 0.19 4.56 -18.79
CA SER A 244 -0.97 3.71 -19.05
C SER A 244 -1.18 2.69 -17.92
N LEU A 245 -2.41 2.59 -17.41
CA LEU A 245 -2.75 1.58 -16.40
C LEU A 245 -2.58 0.15 -16.95
N TYR A 246 -2.77 -0.07 -18.26
CA TYR A 246 -2.46 -1.35 -18.90
C TYR A 246 -0.98 -1.72 -18.78
N LYS A 247 -0.09 -0.73 -18.86
CA LYS A 247 1.36 -0.96 -18.68
C LYS A 247 1.68 -1.35 -17.23
N ILE A 248 0.98 -0.77 -16.26
CA ILE A 248 1.11 -1.14 -14.84
C ILE A 248 0.62 -2.57 -14.62
N LEU A 249 -0.53 -2.95 -15.18
CA LEU A 249 -1.05 -4.33 -15.12
C LEU A 249 -0.02 -5.33 -15.68
N LEU A 250 0.51 -5.09 -16.88
CA LEU A 250 1.57 -5.92 -17.48
C LEU A 250 2.87 -5.99 -16.64
N GLN A 251 3.16 -4.95 -15.84
CA GLN A 251 4.29 -4.98 -14.90
C GLN A 251 4.00 -5.85 -13.68
N ILE A 252 2.76 -5.82 -13.18
CA ILE A 252 2.29 -6.66 -12.06
C ILE A 252 2.32 -8.14 -12.47
N GLU A 253 1.85 -8.47 -13.67
CA GLU A 253 1.94 -9.83 -14.22
C GLU A 253 3.38 -10.37 -14.23
N LYS A 254 4.36 -9.49 -14.46
CA LYS A 254 5.79 -9.84 -14.55
C LYS A 254 6.56 -9.65 -13.25
N ALA A 255 5.89 -9.23 -12.18
CA ALA A 255 6.51 -8.92 -10.90
C ALA A 255 6.95 -10.20 -10.18
N THR A 256 7.97 -10.07 -9.34
CA THR A 256 8.40 -11.14 -8.44
C THR A 256 7.96 -10.82 -7.02
N THR A 257 7.84 -11.83 -6.17
CA THR A 257 7.54 -11.65 -4.75
C THR A 257 8.81 -11.52 -3.92
N ILE A 258 8.72 -10.75 -2.83
CA ILE A 258 9.69 -10.73 -1.73
C ILE A 258 8.92 -10.73 -0.41
N ASP A 259 9.47 -11.34 0.62
CA ASP A 259 8.94 -11.21 1.98
C ASP A 259 9.54 -9.94 2.61
N MET A 260 8.69 -9.05 3.12
CA MET A 260 9.08 -7.81 3.79
C MET A 260 8.81 -7.97 5.29
N ASP A 261 9.83 -7.75 6.09
CA ASP A 261 9.72 -7.70 7.54
C ASP A 261 8.89 -6.51 7.99
N ARG A 262 8.14 -6.71 9.07
CA ARG A 262 7.43 -5.65 9.79
C ARG A 262 7.77 -5.76 11.26
N TRP A 263 7.91 -4.62 11.91
CA TRP A 263 8.46 -4.54 13.25
C TRP A 263 7.45 -3.96 14.22
N SER A 264 7.27 -4.60 15.38
CA SER A 264 6.44 -4.07 16.44
C SER A 264 7.25 -3.08 17.28
N ILE A 265 6.66 -1.94 17.60
CA ILE A 265 7.22 -0.96 18.53
C ILE A 265 6.32 -0.85 19.77
N LYS A 266 6.91 -1.04 20.95
CA LYS A 266 6.27 -0.88 22.25
C LYS A 266 6.93 0.25 23.01
N ILE A 267 6.13 1.22 23.47
CA ILE A 267 6.59 2.36 24.25
C ILE A 267 6.10 2.22 25.69
N MET A 268 7.04 2.19 26.63
CA MET A 268 6.79 2.06 28.06
C MET A 268 7.15 3.38 28.76
N PRO A 269 6.15 4.13 29.27
CA PRO A 269 6.40 5.36 30.02
C PRO A 269 7.16 5.09 31.32
N LYS A 270 8.09 5.96 31.71
CA LYS A 270 8.76 5.86 33.01
C LYS A 270 7.78 6.19 34.16
N GLU A 271 7.77 5.38 35.23
CA GLU A 271 6.77 5.46 36.32
C GLU A 271 6.63 6.85 36.95
N LYS A 272 7.75 7.58 37.09
CA LYS A 272 7.81 8.92 37.68
C LYS A 272 7.11 10.01 36.85
N GLN A 273 6.78 9.74 35.58
CA GLN A 273 6.24 10.71 34.62
C GLN A 273 4.77 10.54 34.26
N LYS A 274 4.09 9.48 34.72
CA LYS A 274 2.64 9.29 34.52
C LYS A 274 1.77 10.48 34.97
N LYS A 275 2.31 11.41 35.76
CA LYS A 275 1.58 12.53 36.37
C LYS A 275 1.96 13.95 35.90
N LYS A 276 2.98 14.17 35.05
CA LYS A 276 3.50 15.55 34.79
C LYS A 276 3.58 16.00 33.33
N GLU A 277 3.77 15.10 32.36
CA GLU A 277 3.92 15.50 30.95
C GLU A 277 3.02 14.63 30.06
N LYS A 278 2.00 15.23 29.44
CA LYS A 278 1.21 14.58 28.40
C LYS A 278 1.90 14.84 27.07
N GLY A 279 2.53 13.80 26.52
CA GLY A 279 3.01 13.80 25.15
C GLY A 279 1.87 13.71 24.14
N ASP A 280 2.26 13.74 22.87
CA ASP A 280 1.35 13.45 21.76
C ASP A 280 1.04 11.94 21.72
N PRO A 281 -0.14 11.53 21.22
CA PRO A 281 -0.46 10.12 21.06
C PRO A 281 0.44 9.45 20.02
N GLN A 282 0.90 8.24 20.32
CA GLN A 282 1.62 7.42 19.36
C GLN A 282 0.70 7.07 18.16
N PRO A 283 1.12 7.32 16.90
CA PRO A 283 0.24 7.14 15.75
C PRO A 283 0.09 5.66 15.34
N TYR A 284 1.17 4.87 15.39
CA TYR A 284 1.17 3.45 15.01
C TYR A 284 2.12 2.64 15.89
N ASN A 285 1.85 1.33 16.01
CA ASN A 285 2.67 0.36 16.73
C ASN A 285 3.41 -0.64 15.82
N ILE A 286 3.42 -0.39 14.49
CA ILE A 286 4.08 -1.22 13.48
C ILE A 286 4.94 -0.33 12.59
N ILE A 287 6.20 -0.69 12.41
CA ILE A 287 7.14 -0.05 11.47
C ILE A 287 7.17 -0.90 10.20
N ASN A 288 6.79 -0.32 9.07
CA ASN A 288 6.94 -0.97 7.75
C ASN A 288 8.20 -0.48 7.03
N ASN A 289 8.55 0.81 7.19
CA ASN A 289 9.67 1.43 6.49
C ASN A 289 10.80 1.77 7.45
N TYR A 290 10.51 2.61 8.44
CA TYR A 290 11.53 3.14 9.35
C TYR A 290 10.93 3.84 10.57
N PHE A 291 11.72 3.93 11.63
CA PHE A 291 11.44 4.73 12.83
C PHE A 291 12.63 5.64 13.12
N SER A 292 12.41 6.88 13.58
CA SER A 292 13.52 7.77 13.95
C SER A 292 13.21 8.64 15.16
N ILE A 293 14.28 9.03 15.86
CA ILE A 293 14.25 9.95 17.01
C ILE A 293 15.19 11.12 16.69
N GLY A 294 14.75 12.34 17.01
CA GLY A 294 15.60 13.54 16.92
C GLY A 294 15.36 14.37 15.66
N VAL A 295 16.44 14.89 15.06
CA VAL A 295 16.39 15.97 14.05
C VAL A 295 15.48 15.65 12.85
N ASP A 296 15.49 14.41 12.37
CA ASP A 296 14.61 13.95 11.29
C ASP A 296 13.12 14.03 11.68
N ALA A 297 12.77 13.39 12.80
CA ALA A 297 11.43 13.44 13.33
C ALA A 297 10.97 14.87 13.63
N SER A 298 11.88 15.78 14.02
CA SER A 298 11.57 17.19 14.22
C SER A 298 11.16 17.89 12.92
N ILE A 299 11.83 17.59 11.79
CA ILE A 299 11.45 18.08 10.46
C ILE A 299 10.07 17.54 10.08
N ALA A 300 9.86 16.23 10.26
CA ALA A 300 8.57 15.60 9.97
C ALA A 300 7.45 16.24 10.80
N HIS A 301 7.68 16.48 12.09
CA HIS A 301 6.73 17.13 12.99
C HIS A 301 6.35 18.54 12.52
N ARG A 302 7.33 19.38 12.17
CA ARG A 302 7.06 20.73 11.64
C ARG A 302 6.33 20.69 10.29
N PHE A 303 6.72 19.76 9.41
CA PHE A 303 6.06 19.57 8.13
C PHE A 303 4.58 19.18 8.31
N HIS A 304 4.31 18.27 9.26
CA HIS A 304 2.95 17.84 9.59
C HIS A 304 2.12 19.01 10.13
N ALA A 305 2.62 19.74 11.14
CA ALA A 305 1.93 20.89 11.71
C ALA A 305 1.63 21.99 10.67
N MET A 306 2.56 22.26 9.74
CA MET A 306 2.32 23.20 8.65
C MET A 306 1.27 22.69 7.66
N ARG A 307 1.25 21.38 7.39
CA ARG A 307 0.30 20.74 6.48
C ARG A 307 -1.12 20.74 7.03
N GLU A 308 -1.26 20.52 8.33
CA GLU A 308 -2.57 20.63 9.01
C GLU A 308 -3.07 22.07 9.04
N LYS A 309 -2.17 23.03 9.28
CA LYS A 309 -2.52 24.45 9.35
C LYS A 309 -2.82 25.09 7.99
N TYR A 310 -2.17 24.64 6.91
CA TYR A 310 -2.26 25.24 5.58
C TYR A 310 -2.41 24.18 4.47
N PRO A 311 -3.43 23.31 4.50
CA PRO A 311 -3.55 22.17 3.59
C PRO A 311 -3.54 22.55 2.10
N GLU A 312 -4.03 23.74 1.75
CA GLU A 312 -4.04 24.29 0.39
C GLU A 312 -2.63 24.49 -0.20
N LYS A 313 -1.62 24.64 0.65
CA LYS A 313 -0.22 24.77 0.23
C LYS A 313 0.44 23.42 -0.07
N PHE A 314 -0.17 22.30 0.32
CA PHE A 314 0.40 20.95 0.25
C PHE A 314 -0.24 20.07 -0.84
N ASN A 315 -0.63 20.68 -1.96
CA ASN A 315 -1.37 20.03 -3.04
C ASN A 315 -0.51 19.45 -4.17
N SER A 316 0.82 19.59 -4.10
CA SER A 316 1.75 19.13 -5.13
C SER A 316 2.96 18.44 -4.52
N ARG A 317 3.34 17.27 -5.08
CA ARG A 317 4.52 16.51 -4.64
C ARG A 317 5.80 17.35 -4.68
N MET A 318 5.97 18.18 -5.72
CA MET A 318 7.16 19.02 -5.86
C MET A 318 7.20 20.11 -4.78
N ARG A 319 6.07 20.77 -4.52
CA ARG A 319 5.96 21.78 -3.45
C ARG A 319 6.17 21.16 -2.07
N ASN A 320 5.60 19.97 -1.83
CA ASN A 320 5.77 19.25 -0.57
C ASN A 320 7.24 18.89 -0.32
N LYS A 321 7.96 18.45 -1.36
CA LYS A 321 9.41 18.20 -1.26
C LYS A 321 10.20 19.48 -0.94
N LEU A 322 9.82 20.60 -1.55
CA LEU A 322 10.45 21.90 -1.27
C LEU A 322 10.21 22.34 0.18
N TRP A 323 8.98 22.23 0.69
CA TRP A 323 8.68 22.52 2.10
C TRP A 323 9.52 21.69 3.06
N TYR A 324 9.67 20.40 2.77
CA TYR A 324 10.49 19.51 3.61
C TYR A 324 11.97 19.94 3.60
N PHE A 325 12.49 20.36 2.44
CA PHE A 325 13.85 20.89 2.32
C PHE A 325 14.03 22.21 3.07
N GLU A 326 13.13 23.18 2.89
CA GLU A 326 13.17 24.48 3.57
C GLU A 326 13.14 24.31 5.09
N LEU A 327 12.24 23.46 5.59
CA LEU A 327 12.18 23.12 7.00
C LEU A 327 13.50 22.53 7.48
N GLY A 328 14.05 21.55 6.77
CA GLY A 328 15.33 20.92 7.12
C GLY A 328 16.53 21.88 7.17
N THR A 329 16.48 23.04 6.50
CA THR A 329 17.53 24.06 6.57
C THR A 329 17.38 25.06 7.73
N SER A 330 16.32 24.96 8.54
CA SER A 330 16.04 25.90 9.63
C SER A 330 16.90 25.67 10.88
N GLU A 331 17.58 26.72 11.36
CA GLU A 331 18.48 26.67 12.54
C GLU A 331 17.78 26.22 13.83
N THR A 332 16.47 26.50 13.99
CA THR A 332 15.72 26.15 15.20
C THR A 332 15.50 24.65 15.37
N LEU A 333 15.81 23.82 14.37
CA LEU A 333 15.69 22.36 14.46
C LEU A 333 16.86 21.71 15.19
N SER A 334 18.09 22.21 14.96
CA SER A 334 19.29 21.62 15.54
C SER A 334 19.28 21.78 17.07
N SER A 335 18.82 22.93 17.59
CA SER A 335 18.92 23.25 19.02
C SER A 335 18.19 22.29 19.97
N SER A 336 17.02 21.76 19.60
CA SER A 336 16.23 20.87 20.49
C SER A 336 16.79 19.45 20.58
N CYS A 337 17.48 19.00 19.53
CA CYS A 337 17.96 17.63 19.39
C CYS A 337 19.48 17.49 19.64
N LYS A 338 20.18 18.58 19.97
CA LYS A 338 21.61 18.53 20.30
C LYS A 338 21.92 17.54 21.42
N ASN A 339 23.11 16.96 21.30
CA ASN A 339 23.67 15.99 22.23
C ASN A 339 22.72 14.82 22.50
N LEU A 340 22.08 14.30 21.45
CA LEU A 340 21.16 13.16 21.57
C LEU A 340 21.84 11.98 22.28
N HIS A 341 23.10 11.72 21.96
CA HIS A 341 23.92 10.64 22.54
C HIS A 341 24.07 10.71 24.07
N GLU A 342 23.96 11.89 24.70
CA GLU A 342 24.00 12.04 26.17
C GLU A 342 22.65 11.74 26.83
N GLN A 343 21.59 11.58 26.04
CA GLN A 343 20.20 11.57 26.48
C GLN A 343 19.45 10.32 26.02
N ILE A 344 20.15 9.36 25.42
CA ILE A 344 19.64 8.05 25.05
C ILE A 344 20.65 6.96 25.39
N GLU A 345 20.13 5.79 25.72
CA GLU A 345 20.90 4.54 25.78
C GLU A 345 20.27 3.55 24.80
N ILE A 346 21.10 2.82 24.04
CA ILE A 346 20.62 1.88 23.02
C ILE A 346 21.27 0.53 23.24
N HIS A 347 20.44 -0.51 23.29
CA HIS A 347 20.87 -1.90 23.28
C HIS A 347 20.36 -2.58 22.00
N CYS A 348 21.26 -3.26 21.30
CA CYS A 348 20.96 -4.06 20.12
C CYS A 348 21.32 -5.52 20.41
N ASP A 349 20.36 -6.43 20.29
CA ASP A 349 20.57 -7.86 20.59
C ASP A 349 21.19 -8.11 21.99
N GLY A 350 20.84 -7.25 22.96
CA GLY A 350 21.34 -7.30 24.34
C GLY A 350 22.63 -6.52 24.60
N GLU A 351 23.35 -6.09 23.56
CA GLU A 351 24.62 -5.39 23.66
C GLU A 351 24.43 -3.87 23.63
N THR A 352 25.07 -3.13 24.55
CA THR A 352 25.04 -1.67 24.56
C THR A 352 25.84 -1.10 23.40
N ILE A 353 25.23 -0.19 22.63
CA ILE A 353 25.89 0.47 21.49
C ILE A 353 26.67 1.71 21.96
N ASP A 354 27.97 1.74 21.67
CA ASP A 354 28.79 2.93 21.90
C ASP A 354 28.51 4.01 20.86
N LEU A 355 27.83 5.07 21.31
CA LEU A 355 27.53 6.25 20.51
C LEU A 355 28.76 7.17 20.36
N GLY A 356 29.79 7.02 21.21
CA GLY A 356 30.99 7.84 21.28
C GLY A 356 30.79 9.09 22.15
N GLN A 357 31.76 9.36 23.03
CA GLN A 357 31.71 10.46 24.01
C GLN A 357 31.77 11.86 23.38
N ASP A 358 32.40 12.02 22.21
CA ASP A 358 32.49 13.29 21.47
C ASP A 358 31.51 13.36 20.28
N SER A 359 30.43 12.58 20.33
CA SER A 359 29.57 12.37 19.18
C SER A 359 28.57 13.50 19.00
N SER A 360 28.57 14.22 17.89
CA SER A 360 27.58 15.28 17.64
C SER A 360 26.22 14.73 17.15
N LEU A 361 25.75 13.58 17.65
CA LEU A 361 24.48 13.02 17.20
C LEU A 361 23.31 13.94 17.57
N GLU A 362 22.49 14.24 16.57
CA GLU A 362 21.22 14.94 16.69
C GLU A 362 20.03 14.05 16.31
N GLY A 363 20.28 12.85 15.78
CA GLY A 363 19.23 11.89 15.41
C GLY A 363 19.72 10.45 15.34
N ILE A 364 18.79 9.51 15.47
CA ILE A 364 18.98 8.11 15.11
C ILE A 364 17.82 7.64 14.24
N ALA A 365 18.07 6.68 13.35
CA ALA A 365 17.04 6.03 12.56
C ALA A 365 17.24 4.51 12.54
N ILE A 366 16.13 3.79 12.62
CA ILE A 366 16.02 2.34 12.46
C ILE A 366 15.34 2.11 11.12
N LEU A 367 15.98 1.35 10.24
CA LEU A 367 15.57 1.17 8.86
C LEU A 367 15.21 -0.29 8.62
N ASN A 368 14.02 -0.52 8.08
CA ASN A 368 13.63 -1.80 7.49
C ASN A 368 13.89 -1.79 5.98
N ILE A 369 13.72 -0.64 5.33
CA ILE A 369 13.87 -0.51 3.87
C ILE A 369 15.03 0.40 3.49
N HIS A 370 15.64 0.10 2.33
CA HIS A 370 16.76 0.87 1.79
C HIS A 370 16.37 2.19 1.09
N SER A 371 15.27 2.81 1.52
CA SER A 371 14.74 4.08 0.99
C SER A 371 14.11 4.91 2.09
N ILE A 372 14.53 6.17 2.21
CA ILE A 372 13.98 7.15 3.15
C ILE A 372 14.12 8.56 2.55
N TYR A 373 13.32 9.53 2.99
CA TYR A 373 13.31 10.91 2.48
C TYR A 373 13.05 10.99 0.98
N GLY A 374 12.20 10.11 0.45
CA GLY A 374 11.87 10.04 -0.96
C GLY A 374 13.03 9.55 -1.83
N GLY A 375 13.76 8.53 -1.39
CA GLY A 375 14.74 7.78 -2.19
C GLY A 375 16.20 7.82 -1.74
N SER A 376 16.51 8.41 -0.59
CA SER A 376 17.85 8.38 0.00
C SER A 376 18.13 7.01 0.62
N ASN A 377 19.38 6.56 0.59
CA ASN A 377 19.81 5.34 1.26
C ASN A 377 20.78 5.71 2.41
N LEU A 378 20.28 5.71 3.64
CA LEU A 378 21.06 6.07 4.83
C LEU A 378 22.10 5.02 5.19
N TRP A 379 21.77 3.72 5.05
CA TRP A 379 22.74 2.66 5.28
C TRP A 379 23.90 2.77 4.29
N GLY A 380 23.63 3.13 3.04
CA GLY A 380 24.60 3.25 1.97
C GLY A 380 24.94 1.92 1.31
N ARG A 381 25.85 1.95 0.33
CA ARG A 381 26.29 0.75 -0.39
C ARG A 381 27.39 0.03 0.37
N SER A 382 27.30 -1.30 0.47
CA SER A 382 28.43 -2.11 0.96
C SER A 382 29.65 -1.88 0.08
N ARG A 383 30.81 -1.61 0.71
CA ARG A 383 32.07 -1.53 -0.01
C ARG A 383 32.50 -2.94 -0.38
N LYS A 384 32.36 -3.32 -1.67
CA LYS A 384 33.05 -4.51 -2.18
C LYS A 384 34.55 -4.30 -1.94
N GLY A 385 35.12 -5.03 -1.00
CA GLY A 385 36.54 -4.95 -0.68
C GLY A 385 37.37 -5.22 -1.92
N LYS A 386 38.32 -4.33 -2.24
CA LYS A 386 39.50 -4.75 -2.98
C LYS A 386 40.24 -5.71 -2.06
N THR A 387 40.16 -7.00 -2.33
CA THR A 387 40.87 -8.06 -1.61
C THR A 387 42.37 -7.76 -1.61
N ARG A 388 42.91 -7.35 -0.46
CA ARG A 388 44.23 -7.79 -0.02
C ARG A 388 43.99 -8.74 1.14
N PHE A 389 44.33 -10.00 0.93
CA PHE A 389 44.28 -11.05 1.92
C PHE A 389 45.13 -10.64 3.13
N ASN A 390 44.48 -10.33 4.25
CA ASN A 390 45.08 -10.44 5.57
C ASN A 390 44.11 -11.26 6.43
N PHE A 391 44.53 -12.47 6.77
CA PHE A 391 43.85 -13.35 7.70
C PHE A 391 44.12 -12.80 9.10
N GLN A 392 43.26 -11.92 9.60
CA GLN A 392 43.20 -11.56 11.01
C GLN A 392 41.87 -12.03 11.57
N LEU A 393 41.96 -12.84 12.62
CA LEU A 393 40.83 -13.22 13.48
C LEU A 393 40.06 -11.95 13.93
N PRO A 394 38.73 -12.03 14.11
CA PRO A 394 37.91 -10.87 14.37
C PRO A 394 38.18 -10.35 15.80
N ASN A 395 39.11 -9.41 15.91
CA ASN A 395 39.14 -8.46 17.03
C ASN A 395 38.27 -7.26 16.64
N ALA A 396 37.40 -6.88 17.58
CA ALA A 396 36.34 -5.87 17.51
C ALA A 396 36.81 -4.47 17.05
N ASN A 397 37.00 -4.32 15.74
CA ASN A 397 36.90 -3.02 15.06
C ASN A 397 35.59 -3.02 14.26
N ASP A 398 34.47 -2.96 14.98
CA ASP A 398 33.08 -3.11 14.49
C ASP A 398 32.73 -2.23 13.29
N LYS A 399 33.37 -1.06 13.15
CA LYS A 399 33.13 -0.13 12.04
C LYS A 399 33.49 -0.71 10.66
N ALA A 400 34.52 -1.57 10.57
CA ALA A 400 34.90 -2.18 9.30
C ALA A 400 33.96 -3.32 8.91
N PHE A 401 33.49 -4.08 9.90
CA PHE A 401 32.53 -5.16 9.71
C PHE A 401 31.16 -4.63 9.25
N LEU A 402 30.64 -3.59 9.90
CA LEU A 402 29.37 -2.95 9.53
C LEU A 402 29.39 -2.36 8.11
N GLN A 403 30.56 -1.93 7.58
CA GLN A 403 30.68 -1.44 6.20
C GLN A 403 30.50 -2.54 5.14
N SER A 404 30.72 -3.80 5.51
CA SER A 404 30.54 -4.95 4.60
C SER A 404 29.09 -5.45 4.56
N ARG A 405 28.31 -5.21 5.62
CA ARG A 405 26.91 -5.61 5.73
C ARG A 405 26.03 -4.96 4.65
N VAL A 406 25.10 -5.76 4.14
CA VAL A 406 24.10 -5.39 3.14
C VAL A 406 22.75 -5.36 3.84
N GLN A 407 21.98 -4.31 3.57
CA GLN A 407 20.60 -4.21 4.02
C GLN A 407 19.71 -5.06 3.12
N ASP A 408 18.90 -5.90 3.72
CA ASP A 408 17.82 -6.65 3.10
C ASP A 408 16.51 -6.31 3.83
N ILE A 409 15.38 -6.40 3.14
CA ILE A 409 14.07 -6.05 3.69
C ILE A 409 13.38 -7.26 4.35
N GLY A 410 13.90 -8.47 4.15
CA GLY A 410 13.29 -9.73 4.59
C GLY A 410 14.24 -10.66 5.34
N ASP A 411 15.39 -10.18 5.83
CA ASP A 411 16.40 -10.98 6.52
C ASP A 411 16.18 -11.12 8.04
N GLY A 412 15.11 -10.52 8.57
CA GLY A 412 14.79 -10.51 9.99
C GLY A 412 15.68 -9.56 10.80
N LEU A 413 16.32 -8.58 10.16
CA LEU A 413 17.19 -7.59 10.80
C LEU A 413 16.74 -6.15 10.48
N VAL A 414 17.12 -5.22 11.35
CA VAL A 414 17.01 -3.77 11.11
C VAL A 414 18.38 -3.10 11.14
N GLU A 415 18.52 -2.04 10.34
CA GLU A 415 19.70 -1.19 10.38
C GLU A 415 19.51 0.00 11.30
N LEU A 416 20.37 0.13 12.31
CA LEU A 416 20.47 1.31 13.16
C LEU A 416 21.54 2.26 12.62
N VAL A 417 21.17 3.50 12.36
CA VAL A 417 22.06 4.57 11.90
C VAL A 417 21.96 5.83 12.78
N GLY A 418 23.07 6.54 12.90
CA GLY A 418 23.17 7.84 13.56
C GLY A 418 23.25 9.01 12.56
N LEU A 419 22.59 10.11 12.92
CA LEU A 419 22.54 11.38 12.20
C LEU A 419 23.16 12.50 13.07
N GLU A 420 24.13 13.22 12.51
CA GLU A 420 24.88 14.27 13.19
C GLU A 420 24.21 15.65 13.09
N SER A 421 23.50 15.94 11.99
CA SER A 421 22.83 17.22 11.83
C SER A 421 21.85 17.24 10.66
N ALA A 422 21.01 18.27 10.64
CA ALA A 422 20.19 18.58 9.47
C ALA A 422 21.03 18.85 8.20
N MET A 423 22.21 19.46 8.36
CA MET A 423 23.16 19.65 7.25
C MET A 423 23.66 18.31 6.70
N GLN A 424 23.97 17.33 7.57
CA GLN A 424 24.36 15.99 7.12
C GLN A 424 23.22 15.31 6.34
N MET A 425 21.96 15.48 6.76
CA MET A 425 20.81 14.95 6.01
C MET A 425 20.72 15.56 4.60
N GLY A 426 21.02 16.86 4.46
CA GLY A 426 21.15 17.51 3.14
C GLY A 426 22.27 16.90 2.29
N GLN A 427 23.44 16.64 2.88
CA GLN A 427 24.57 15.99 2.21
C GLN A 427 24.26 14.54 1.80
N ILE A 428 23.52 13.81 2.63
CA ILE A 428 23.00 12.47 2.32
C ILE A 428 22.06 12.53 1.12
N LYS A 429 21.14 13.50 1.11
CA LYS A 429 20.21 13.69 -0.01
C LYS A 429 20.94 13.99 -1.32
N ALA A 430 22.05 14.73 -1.24
CA ALA A 430 22.93 15.02 -2.37
C ALA A 430 23.87 13.86 -2.75
N GLY A 431 23.93 12.79 -1.95
CA GLY A 431 24.82 11.64 -2.17
C GLY A 431 26.30 11.91 -1.86
N VAL A 432 26.60 12.96 -1.09
CA VAL A 432 27.98 13.39 -0.76
C VAL A 432 28.50 12.69 0.49
N ARG A 433 27.63 12.40 1.46
CA ARG A 433 27.97 11.77 2.74
C ARG A 433 26.94 10.70 3.10
N GLY A 434 27.35 9.67 3.84
CA GLY A 434 26.44 8.65 4.39
C GLY A 434 26.13 8.90 5.87
N ALA A 435 25.10 8.24 6.39
CA ALA A 435 24.85 8.20 7.83
C ALA A 435 25.91 7.32 8.53
N ARG A 436 26.06 7.49 9.84
CA ARG A 436 26.93 6.63 10.65
C ARG A 436 26.21 5.30 10.89
N ARG A 437 26.73 4.18 10.38
CA ARG A 437 26.21 2.83 10.71
C ARG A 437 26.54 2.51 12.16
N LEU A 438 25.52 2.16 12.96
CA LEU A 438 25.68 1.84 14.38
C LEU A 438 25.51 0.35 14.64
N SER A 439 24.49 -0.29 14.06
CA SER A 439 24.25 -1.73 14.22
C SER A 439 23.38 -2.30 13.11
N GLN A 440 23.42 -3.62 12.92
CA GLN A 440 22.43 -4.40 12.17
C GLN A 440 22.02 -5.57 13.08
N CYS A 441 20.75 -5.62 13.49
CA CYS A 441 20.33 -6.41 14.65
C CYS A 441 18.86 -6.84 14.56
N SER A 442 18.46 -7.81 15.39
CA SER A 442 17.09 -8.38 15.42
C SER A 442 16.20 -7.80 16.52
N THR A 443 16.78 -7.14 17.51
CA THR A 443 16.05 -6.51 18.61
C THR A 443 16.72 -5.20 19.00
N VAL A 444 15.91 -4.17 19.27
CA VAL A 444 16.40 -2.86 19.71
C VAL A 444 15.64 -2.41 20.95
N VAL A 445 16.38 -2.01 21.97
CA VAL A 445 15.84 -1.35 23.16
C VAL A 445 16.47 0.03 23.26
N ILE A 446 15.64 1.08 23.33
CA ILE A 446 16.10 2.47 23.46
C ILE A 446 15.50 3.05 24.73
N GLU A 447 16.35 3.52 25.63
CA GLU A 447 15.92 4.33 26.77
C GLU A 447 16.18 5.80 26.46
N THR A 448 15.18 6.65 26.68
CA THR A 448 15.30 8.11 26.53
C THR A 448 15.20 8.79 27.90
N PHE A 449 15.99 9.84 28.11
CA PHE A 449 16.04 10.57 29.40
C PHE A 449 15.37 11.95 29.35
N LYS A 450 15.08 12.47 28.15
CA LYS A 450 14.29 13.69 27.92
C LYS A 450 13.27 13.48 26.80
N SER A 451 12.34 14.42 26.65
CA SER A 451 11.33 14.39 25.60
C SER A 451 11.97 14.62 24.23
N PHE A 452 11.59 13.81 23.24
CA PHE A 452 12.10 13.90 21.88
C PHE A 452 10.98 13.85 20.84
N PRO A 453 11.15 14.55 19.70
CA PRO A 453 10.35 14.25 18.52
C PRO A 453 10.71 12.86 18.01
N MET A 454 9.68 12.07 17.69
CA MET A 454 9.79 10.75 17.10
C MET A 454 8.90 10.66 15.86
N GLN A 455 9.20 9.73 14.96
CA GLN A 455 8.34 9.45 13.82
C GLN A 455 8.40 7.98 13.43
N ILE A 456 7.32 7.50 12.85
CA ILE A 456 7.19 6.16 12.28
C ILE A 456 6.59 6.27 10.89
N ASP A 457 7.27 5.74 9.89
CA ASP A 457 6.84 5.75 8.48
C ASP A 457 6.40 7.14 7.95
N GLY A 458 6.97 8.22 8.50
CA GLY A 458 6.67 9.61 8.16
C GLY A 458 5.62 10.31 9.04
N GLU A 459 5.08 9.63 10.04
CA GLU A 459 4.02 10.14 10.94
C GLU A 459 4.65 10.50 12.30
N PRO A 460 4.76 11.81 12.63
CA PRO A 460 5.55 12.30 13.77
C PRO A 460 4.72 12.53 15.04
N TRP A 461 5.37 12.54 16.19
CA TRP A 461 4.78 12.92 17.48
C TRP A 461 5.87 13.34 18.50
N MET A 462 5.50 14.11 19.53
CA MET A 462 6.38 14.40 20.66
C MET A 462 6.23 13.35 21.77
N GLN A 463 7.33 12.67 22.09
CA GLN A 463 7.37 11.57 23.05
C GLN A 463 8.10 11.97 24.35
N PRO A 464 7.44 11.93 25.52
CA PRO A 464 8.08 12.04 26.82
C PRO A 464 9.04 10.88 27.11
N PRO A 465 9.94 11.01 28.10
CA PRO A 465 10.94 9.98 28.38
C PRO A 465 10.32 8.61 28.61
N CYS A 466 10.87 7.64 27.91
CA CYS A 466 10.30 6.31 27.81
C CYS A 466 11.38 5.27 27.54
N MET A 467 11.00 4.01 27.71
CA MET A 467 11.71 2.87 27.18
C MET A 467 10.96 2.36 25.95
N ILE A 468 11.67 2.19 24.84
CA ILE A 468 11.14 1.74 23.56
C ILE A 468 11.73 0.37 23.29
N GLN A 469 10.87 -0.59 22.94
CA GLN A 469 11.27 -1.92 22.52
C GLN A 469 10.78 -2.16 21.10
N ILE A 470 11.70 -2.52 20.21
CA ILE A 470 11.41 -2.87 18.81
C ILE A 470 11.84 -4.31 18.58
N THR A 471 10.90 -5.11 18.08
CA THR A 471 11.08 -6.53 17.81
C THR A 471 10.40 -6.91 16.50
N HIS A 472 10.86 -7.97 15.86
CA HIS A 472 10.19 -8.53 14.69
C HIS A 472 8.73 -8.85 15.03
N LYS A 473 7.81 -8.51 14.12
CA LYS A 473 6.37 -8.81 14.26
C LYS A 473 5.98 -9.98 13.38
N ASN A 474 6.12 -9.81 12.06
CA ASN A 474 5.80 -10.80 11.03
C ASN A 474 6.37 -10.34 9.68
N GLN A 475 6.15 -11.14 8.64
CA GLN A 475 6.46 -10.80 7.27
C GLN A 475 5.19 -10.64 6.43
N VAL A 476 5.29 -9.84 5.36
CA VAL A 476 4.25 -9.74 4.33
C VAL A 476 4.85 -9.86 2.94
N LYS A 477 4.17 -10.58 2.05
CA LYS A 477 4.57 -10.72 0.66
C LYS A 477 4.30 -9.43 -0.10
N MET A 478 5.34 -8.87 -0.70
CA MET A 478 5.27 -7.68 -1.55
C MET A 478 5.68 -8.04 -2.97
N LEU A 479 5.02 -7.41 -3.96
CA LEU A 479 5.41 -7.51 -5.36
C LEU A 479 6.49 -6.47 -5.67
N VAL A 480 7.52 -6.90 -6.39
CA VAL A 480 8.66 -6.08 -6.79
C VAL A 480 8.58 -5.80 -8.28
N GLY A 481 8.56 -4.52 -8.66
CA GLY A 481 8.58 -4.09 -10.04
C GLY A 481 9.86 -4.51 -10.77
N LYS A 482 9.77 -4.81 -12.07
CA LYS A 482 10.97 -5.06 -12.88
C LYS A 482 11.78 -3.78 -13.03
N LYS A 483 13.10 -3.92 -12.87
CA LYS A 483 14.06 -2.84 -13.14
C LYS A 483 13.87 -2.41 -14.60
N ALA A 484 13.54 -1.14 -14.86
CA ALA A 484 13.53 -0.62 -16.22
C ALA A 484 14.87 -0.97 -16.86
N SER A 485 14.86 -1.76 -17.93
CA SER A 485 16.05 -2.04 -18.71
C SER A 485 16.56 -0.70 -19.21
N ARG A 486 17.65 -0.22 -18.61
CA ARG A 486 18.38 0.96 -19.06
C ARG A 486 18.70 0.70 -20.54
N TRP A 487 18.00 1.39 -21.44
CA TRP A 487 18.23 1.29 -22.87
C TRP A 487 19.74 1.47 -23.09
N ARG A 488 20.44 0.41 -23.51
CA ARG A 488 21.75 0.60 -24.12
C ARG A 488 21.42 1.38 -25.38
N ARG A 489 21.86 2.64 -25.43
CA ARG A 489 22.02 3.35 -26.69
C ARG A 489 22.98 2.46 -27.48
N VAL A 490 22.44 1.66 -28.39
CA VAL A 490 23.25 1.05 -29.44
C VAL A 490 23.67 2.23 -30.31
N GLU A 491 24.98 2.35 -30.48
CA GLU A 491 25.66 3.40 -31.23
C GLU A 491 25.11 3.57 -32.64
#